data_AF-A0A7S1DE52-F1
#
_entry.id   AF-A0A7S1DE52-F1
#
_cell.length_a   1.000
_cell.length_b   1.000
_cell.length_c   1.000
_cell.angle_alpha   90.00
_cell.angle_beta   90.00
_cell.angle_gamma   90.00
#
_symmetry.space_group_name_H-M   'P 1'
#
loop_
_entity.id
_entity.type
_entity.pdbx_description
1 polymer ?
#
loop_
_entity_poly.entity_id
_entity_poly.type
_entity_poly.pdbx_seq_one_letter_code
_entity_poly.pdbx_strand_id
1 'polypeptide(L)'
;RRRVEAALAQAKDEAQAASRAKSAFLANTSHEIRTPLNGLLGLGRLAQQPDISDAQRREYVNQMMDSAEGLSGLISDILDLSKIEAGRLTLETQPFSLRELLSSIQLA
;
A
#
# COMPACT_ATOMS: atom_id res chain seq x y z
N ARG A 1 -6.89 -28.55 35.59
CA ARG A 1 -6.28 -27.25 35.97
C ARG A 1 -5.07 -26.92 35.11
N ARG A 2 -3.92 -27.61 35.24
CA ARG A 2 -2.71 -27.33 34.42
C ARG A 2 -2.92 -27.26 32.89
N ARG A 3 -3.74 -28.15 32.30
CA ARG A 3 -4.05 -28.09 30.85
C ARG A 3 -4.88 -26.86 30.46
N VAL A 4 -5.80 -26.44 31.33
CA VAL A 4 -6.64 -25.25 31.11
C VAL A 4 -5.80 -23.98 31.29
N GLU A 5 -4.92 -23.95 32.29
CA GLU A 5 -3.95 -22.87 32.50
C GLU A 5 -2.98 -22.73 31.31
N ALA A 6 -2.47 -23.85 30.79
CA ALA A 6 -1.60 -23.85 29.61
C ALA A 6 -2.34 -23.39 28.35
N ALA A 7 -3.57 -23.86 28.13
CA ALA A 7 -4.39 -23.41 26.99
C ALA A 7 -4.73 -21.91 27.08
N LEU A 8 -5.02 -21.40 28.28
CA LEU A 8 -5.28 -19.98 28.49
C LEU A 8 -4.03 -19.13 28.25
N ALA A 9 -2.86 -19.59 28.69
CA ALA A 9 -1.59 -18.93 28.42
C ALA A 9 -1.29 -18.88 26.92
N GLN A 10 -1.46 -20.01 26.21
CA GLN A 10 -1.26 -20.08 24.76
C GLN A 10 -2.23 -19.14 24.02
N ALA A 11 -3.52 -19.17 24.33
CA ALA A 11 -4.50 -18.29 23.71
C ALA A 11 -4.20 -16.79 23.95
N LYS A 12 -3.69 -16.46 25.14
CA LYS A 12 -3.23 -15.10 25.46
C LYS A 12 -2.02 -14.71 24.61
N ASP A 13 -1.05 -15.60 24.47
CA ASP A 13 0.16 -15.33 23.68
C ASP A 13 -0.18 -15.14 22.19
N GLU A 14 -1.08 -15.96 21.64
CA GLU A 14 -1.61 -15.82 20.28
C GLU A 14 -2.33 -14.48 20.08
N ALA A 15 -3.23 -14.10 21.01
CA ALA A 15 -3.93 -12.82 20.94
C ALA A 15 -2.97 -11.62 21.01
N GLN A 16 -1.93 -11.71 21.86
CA GLN A 16 -0.91 -10.67 21.94
C GLN A 16 -0.06 -10.59 20.67
N ALA A 17 0.29 -11.73 20.07
CA ALA A 17 1.01 -11.76 18.81
C ALA A 17 0.20 -11.12 17.68
N ALA A 18 -1.09 -11.45 17.56
CA ALA A 18 -2.00 -10.83 16.60
C ALA A 18 -2.12 -9.32 16.79
N SER A 19 -2.24 -8.86 18.04
CA SER A 19 -2.31 -7.42 18.36
C SER A 19 -1.03 -6.66 17.98
N ARG A 20 0.14 -7.25 18.25
CA ARG A 20 1.44 -6.70 17.85
C ARG A 20 1.57 -6.62 16.32
N ALA A 21 1.20 -7.69 15.62
CA ALA A 21 1.23 -7.73 14.16
C ALA A 21 0.32 -6.65 13.55
N LYS A 22 -0.90 -6.48 14.06
CA LYS A 22 -1.83 -5.43 13.63
C LYS A 22 -1.26 -4.03 13.85
N SER A 23 -0.66 -3.78 15.02
CA SER A 23 -0.05 -2.49 15.32
C SER A 23 1.13 -2.18 14.39
N ALA A 24 1.99 -3.17 14.12
CA ALA A 24 3.11 -3.03 13.21
C ALA A 24 2.64 -2.77 11.77
N PHE A 25 1.62 -3.50 11.30
CA PHE A 25 1.01 -3.25 9.99
C PHE A 25 0.50 -1.82 9.87
N LEU A 26 -0.31 -1.34 10.82
CA LEU A 26 -0.84 0.02 10.80
C LEU A 26 0.27 1.09 10.81
N ALA A 27 1.33 0.88 11.61
CA ALA A 27 2.47 1.79 11.64
C ALA A 27 3.19 1.86 10.30
N ASN A 28 3.52 0.70 9.71
CA ASN A 28 4.20 0.62 8.41
C ASN A 28 3.36 1.25 7.31
N THR A 29 2.10 0.85 7.20
CA THR A 29 1.16 1.41 6.21
C THR A 29 1.02 2.93 6.36
N SER A 30 0.93 3.44 7.59
CA SER A 30 0.85 4.90 7.81
C SER A 30 2.12 5.62 7.34
N HIS A 31 3.29 5.04 7.58
CA HIS A 31 4.57 5.59 7.12
C HIS A 31 4.69 5.58 5.60
N GLU A 32 4.29 4.50 4.96
CA GLU A 32 4.38 4.33 3.52
C GLU A 32 3.36 5.18 2.76
N ILE A 33 2.18 5.47 3.33
CA ILE A 33 1.23 6.45 2.79
C ILE A 33 1.78 7.88 2.91
N ARG A 34 2.38 8.21 4.05
CA ARG A 34 2.83 9.57 4.36
C ARG A 34 3.91 10.06 3.39
N THR A 35 4.79 9.16 2.95
CA THR A 35 5.93 9.50 2.09
C THR A 35 5.52 10.06 0.71
N PRO A 36 4.77 9.33 -0.13
CA PRO A 36 4.30 9.84 -1.42
C PRO A 36 3.31 11.01 -1.26
N LEU A 37 2.47 11.00 -0.21
CA LEU A 37 1.57 12.13 0.08
C LEU A 37 2.36 13.43 0.35
N ASN A 38 3.42 13.36 1.15
CA ASN A 38 4.27 14.52 1.42
C ASN A 38 5.04 14.96 0.16
N GLY A 39 5.45 14.01 -0.68
CA GLY A 39 6.04 14.30 -2.00
C GLY A 39 5.08 15.10 -2.88
N LEU A 40 3.84 14.61 -3.03
CA LEU A 40 2.75 15.29 -3.74
C LEU A 40 2.53 16.73 -3.25
N LEU A 41 2.40 16.91 -1.93
CA LEU A 41 2.19 18.24 -1.34
C LEU A 41 3.39 19.16 -1.54
N GLY A 42 4.61 18.63 -1.43
CA GLY A 42 5.85 19.37 -1.64
C GLY A 42 5.98 19.86 -3.08
N LEU A 43 5.80 18.97 -4.05
CA LEU A 43 5.84 19.28 -5.48
C LEU A 43 4.74 20.26 -5.87
N GLY A 44 3.53 20.10 -5.33
CA GLY A 44 2.42 21.04 -5.54
C GLY A 44 2.75 22.45 -5.06
N ARG A 45 3.42 22.59 -3.90
CA ARG A 45 3.88 23.90 -3.39
C ARG A 45 4.97 24.50 -4.28
N LEU A 46 5.91 23.69 -4.78
CA LEU A 46 6.96 24.16 -5.70
C LEU A 46 6.36 24.60 -7.04
N ALA A 47 5.38 23.85 -7.56
CA ALA A 47 4.68 24.19 -8.79
C ALA A 47 3.88 25.49 -8.67
N GLN A 48 3.41 25.87 -7.48
CA GLN A 48 2.66 27.11 -7.24
C GLN A 48 3.53 28.37 -7.12
N GLN A 49 4.85 28.26 -7.11
CA GLN A 49 5.71 29.44 -7.02
C GLN A 49 5.48 30.38 -8.23
N PRO A 50 5.64 31.71 -8.07
CA PRO A 50 5.44 32.66 -9.15
C PRO A 50 6.55 32.62 -10.21
N ASP A 51 7.79 32.31 -9.81
CA ASP A 51 9.00 32.44 -10.65
C ASP A 51 9.47 31.11 -11.30
N ILE A 52 8.61 30.09 -11.31
CA ILE A 52 8.92 28.78 -11.90
C ILE A 52 8.60 28.77 -13.40
N SER A 53 9.54 28.24 -14.19
CA SER A 53 9.36 28.05 -15.62
C SER A 53 8.29 26.99 -15.92
N ASP A 54 7.61 27.11 -17.07
CA ASP A 54 6.62 26.12 -17.49
C ASP A 54 7.19 24.70 -17.65
N ALA A 55 8.47 24.57 -18.01
CA ALA A 55 9.14 23.29 -18.12
C ALA A 55 9.28 22.62 -16.74
N GLN A 56 9.74 23.35 -15.73
CA GLN A 56 9.82 22.85 -14.35
C GLN A 56 8.43 22.57 -13.76
N ARG A 57 7.43 23.39 -14.09
CA ARG A 57 6.05 23.16 -13.65
C ARG A 57 5.51 21.84 -14.16
N ARG A 58 5.71 21.55 -15.45
CA ARG A 58 5.34 20.26 -16.06
C ARG A 58 6.09 19.10 -15.41
N GLU A 59 7.37 19.26 -15.15
CA GLU A 59 8.18 18.25 -14.48
C GLU A 59 7.64 17.92 -13.08
N TYR A 60 7.34 18.94 -12.26
CA TYR A 60 6.75 18.71 -10.93
C TYR A 60 5.37 18.06 -11.01
N VAL A 61 4.54 18.44 -11.99
CA VAL A 61 3.25 17.80 -12.22
C VAL A 61 3.42 16.33 -12.61
N ASN A 62 4.40 15.99 -13.47
CA ASN A 62 4.69 14.60 -13.82
C ASN A 62 5.12 13.80 -12.60
N GLN A 63 6.07 14.32 -11.80
CA GLN A 63 6.51 13.66 -10.56
C GLN A 63 5.37 13.52 -9.53
N MET A 64 4.42 14.45 -9.51
CA MET A 64 3.20 14.32 -8.72
C MET A 64 2.35 13.16 -9.23
N MET A 65 2.13 13.04 -10.54
CA MET A 65 1.37 11.94 -11.13
C MET A 65 2.01 10.59 -10.78
N ASP A 66 3.32 10.45 -10.95
CA ASP A 66 4.04 9.22 -10.60
C ASP A 66 3.88 8.89 -9.10
N SER A 67 3.96 9.89 -8.23
CA SER A 67 3.74 9.72 -6.78
C SER A 67 2.30 9.32 -6.45
N ALA A 68 1.31 9.85 -7.19
CA ALA A 68 -0.10 9.53 -7.02
C ALA A 68 -0.40 8.09 -7.49
N GLU A 69 0.18 7.66 -8.59
CA GLU A 69 0.07 6.29 -9.09
C GLU A 69 0.67 5.29 -8.08
N GLY A 70 1.87 5.56 -7.56
CA GLY A 70 2.47 4.76 -6.50
C GLY A 70 1.62 4.69 -5.24
N LEU A 71 1.08 5.82 -4.78
CA LEU A 71 0.18 5.86 -3.62
C LEU A 71 -1.13 5.08 -3.89
N SER A 72 -1.68 5.17 -5.11
CA SER A 72 -2.88 4.41 -5.50
C SER A 72 -2.62 2.91 -5.49
N GLY A 73 -1.46 2.46 -5.98
CA GLY A 73 -1.02 1.07 -5.90
C GLY A 73 -0.96 0.58 -4.46
N LEU A 74 -0.31 1.34 -3.58
CA LEU A 74 -0.22 1.03 -2.15
C LEU A 74 -1.60 0.92 -1.48
N ILE A 75 -2.53 1.81 -1.82
CA ILE A 75 -3.91 1.74 -1.31
C ILE A 75 -4.60 0.46 -1.81
N SER A 76 -4.41 0.10 -3.08
CA SER A 76 -4.94 -1.14 -3.64
C SER A 76 -4.42 -2.38 -2.88
N ASP A 77 -3.13 -2.43 -2.61
CA ASP A 77 -2.49 -3.55 -1.89
C ASP A 77 -3.08 -3.73 -0.47
N ILE A 78 -3.32 -2.63 0.26
CA ILE A 78 -3.96 -2.66 1.58
C ILE A 78 -5.39 -3.20 1.49
N LEU A 79 -6.14 -2.77 0.48
CA LEU A 79 -7.51 -3.22 0.26
C LEU A 79 -7.57 -4.70 -0.11
N ASP A 80 -6.64 -5.16 -0.93
CA ASP A 80 -6.56 -6.56 -1.34
C ASP A 80 -6.16 -7.47 -0.17
N LEU A 81 -5.20 -7.04 0.67
CA LEU A 81 -4.92 -7.74 1.92
C LEU A 81 -6.17 -7.82 2.82
N SER A 82 -6.92 -6.72 2.95
CA SER A 82 -8.15 -6.68 3.74
C SER A 82 -9.24 -7.62 3.19
N LYS A 83 -9.30 -7.82 1.87
CA LYS A 83 -10.20 -8.81 1.24
C LYS A 83 -9.74 -10.23 1.55
N ILE A 84 -8.45 -10.51 1.48
CA ILE A 84 -7.86 -11.83 1.80
C ILE A 84 -8.16 -12.22 3.25
N GLU A 85 -7.88 -11.34 4.21
CA GLU A 85 -8.11 -11.60 5.63
C GLU A 85 -9.59 -11.82 5.96
N ALA A 86 -10.48 -11.12 5.25
CA ALA A 86 -11.92 -11.31 5.40
C ALA A 86 -12.47 -12.54 4.67
N GLY A 87 -11.63 -13.31 3.97
CA GLY A 87 -12.06 -14.44 3.13
C GLY A 87 -12.92 -14.02 1.93
N ARG A 88 -12.79 -12.76 1.48
CA ARG A 88 -13.58 -12.15 0.40
C ARG A 88 -12.84 -12.05 -0.93
N LEU A 89 -11.63 -12.60 -1.04
CA LEU A 89 -10.93 -12.67 -2.32
C LEU A 89 -11.57 -13.73 -3.21
N THR A 90 -12.07 -13.32 -4.37
CA THR A 90 -12.62 -14.21 -5.41
C THR A 90 -11.65 -14.30 -6.58
N LEU A 91 -11.32 -15.51 -7.01
CA LEU A 91 -10.51 -15.74 -8.20
C LEU A 91 -11.41 -15.89 -9.42
N GLU A 92 -11.13 -15.12 -10.47
CA GLU A 92 -11.77 -15.29 -11.77
C GLU A 92 -10.93 -16.20 -12.65
N THR A 93 -11.56 -17.23 -13.23
CA THR A 93 -10.91 -18.12 -14.19
C THR A 93 -11.36 -17.78 -15.59
N GLN A 94 -10.47 -17.22 -16.39
CA GLN A 94 -10.74 -16.86 -17.79
C GLN A 94 -9.56 -17.24 -18.69
N PRO A 95 -9.81 -17.66 -19.95
CA PRO A 95 -8.74 -17.81 -20.93
C PRO A 95 -8.03 -16.46 -21.15
N PHE A 96 -6.71 -16.45 -21.12
CA PHE A 96 -5.90 -15.26 -21.41
C PHE A 96 -4.66 -15.63 -22.24
N SER A 97 -4.13 -14.66 -22.98
CA SER A 97 -2.87 -14.81 -23.73
C SER A 97 -1.69 -14.59 -22.81
N LEU A 98 -0.93 -15.66 -22.52
CA LEU A 98 0.29 -15.55 -21.71
C LEU A 98 1.30 -14.57 -22.32
N ARG A 99 1.39 -14.52 -23.66
CA ARG A 99 2.30 -13.62 -24.36
C ARG A 99 1.94 -12.14 -24.12
N GLU A 100 0.65 -11.82 -24.21
CA GLU A 100 0.17 -10.45 -23.97
C GLU A 100 0.36 -10.05 -22.51
N LEU A 101 0.04 -10.95 -21.57
CA LEU A 101 0.26 -10.72 -20.15
C LEU A 101 1.73 -10.43 -19.84
N LEU A 102 2.66 -11.22 -20.39
CA LEU A 102 4.09 -10.98 -20.20
C LEU A 102 4.55 -9.65 -20.81
N SER A 103 3.94 -9.22 -21.92
CA SER A 103 4.25 -7.94 -22.54
C SER A 103 3.69 -6.72 -21.78
N SER A 104 2.62 -6.90 -20.98
CA SER A 104 2.03 -5.83 -20.19
C SER A 104 2.75 -5.57 -18.85
N ILE A 105 3.65 -6.46 -18.44
CA ILE A 105 4.43 -6.29 -17.22
C ILE A 105 5.64 -5.39 -17.54
N GLN A 106 5.67 -4.18 -16.98
CA GLN A 106 6.90 -3.39 -16.94
C GLN A 106 7.82 -3.96 -15.87
N LEU A 107 9.02 -4.39 -16.26
CA LEU A 107 10.10 -4.61 -15.31
C LEU A 107 10.47 -3.25 -14.71
N ALA A 108 10.25 -3.11 -13.41
CA ALA A 108 10.69 -1.97 -12.61
C ALA A 108 12.22 -1.81 -12.63
#